data_AF-A0AAV2HAX0-F1
#
_entry.id   AF-A0AAV2HAX0-F1
#
_cell.length_a   1.000
_cell.length_b   1.000
_cell.length_c   1.000
_cell.angle_alpha   90.00
_cell.angle_beta   90.00
_cell.angle_gamma   90.00
#
_symmetry.space_group_name_H-M   'P 1'
#
loop_
_entity.id
_entity.type
_entity.pdbx_description
1 polymer ?
#
loop_
_entity_poly.entity_id
_entity_poly.type
_entity_poly.pdbx_seq_one_letter_code
_entity_poly.pdbx_strand_id
1 'polypeptide(L)'
;MIRRANSWRDLGPGVDATSSFVAPPSPTWGGAYGPPDVPGDTKKDVGEQPIFTTKAHVFQIDSGTKKDWIPASKSSVSVSFYYDSARNTYRIISVDGSKAIVNSTITPNMTFTKTSQKFGQWSDPRANTVYGLGFSSELELTKFIDKFKEIKELTRQAAGLKQGEINGTVENHALSPQPNRQSLHQRTNSLSSIQQNDSGSLRERRNSFTHGGTNGLPANATTETQLKYENDRLKLALAQSSANAKKWEVELQTLKNNNARLTAALQESTANVEEWKKQLAAYKEESVRLKKRLLDQDKGGGDPLMVGQLTDQLERIRLDNHNKQEEIKRLTAQLQDLAVRDGQSSAVQLRIQSLEEENRTLSLRFQDTQRQLQESRSSRDQETRDLLRLQESLGSKITELYETHETIVATMRRESNS
;
A
#
# COMPACT_ATOMS: atom_id res chain seq x y z
N MET A 1 20.43 49.06 22.40
CA MET A 1 21.24 49.64 21.30
C MET A 1 20.61 49.22 19.97
N ILE A 2 20.32 50.20 19.10
CA ILE A 2 19.92 50.12 17.67
C ILE A 2 18.54 49.47 17.40
N ARG A 3 17.39 50.17 17.40
CA ARG A 3 16.77 51.13 16.45
C ARG A 3 16.47 50.61 15.02
N ARG A 4 15.17 50.54 14.71
CA ARG A 4 14.55 50.52 13.36
C ARG A 4 14.89 51.81 12.58
N ALA A 5 14.93 51.72 11.25
CA ALA A 5 14.43 52.77 10.34
C ALA A 5 14.26 52.25 8.90
N ASN A 6 13.08 52.51 8.34
CA ASN A 6 12.81 52.63 6.90
C ASN A 6 13.35 53.99 6.40
N SER A 7 13.73 54.14 5.12
CA SER A 7 13.23 55.23 4.24
C SER A 7 13.87 55.24 2.84
N TRP A 8 12.99 55.12 1.84
CA TRP A 8 12.82 55.80 0.55
C TRP A 8 13.84 56.84 -0.01
N ARG A 9 14.01 56.70 -1.35
CA ARG A 9 14.05 57.67 -2.48
C ARG A 9 15.16 58.72 -2.62
N ASP A 10 15.76 58.75 -3.82
CA ASP A 10 15.91 59.87 -4.80
C ASP A 10 17.14 59.63 -5.71
N LEU A 11 17.24 59.88 -7.03
CA LEU A 11 16.50 60.58 -8.10
C LEU A 11 16.94 60.01 -9.48
N GLY A 12 16.11 60.16 -10.52
CA GLY A 12 16.32 59.73 -11.93
C GLY A 12 17.31 60.61 -12.74
N PRO A 13 17.15 60.87 -14.07
CA PRO A 13 16.20 60.40 -15.11
C PRO A 13 16.94 59.61 -16.22
N GLY A 14 16.42 59.04 -17.31
CA GLY A 14 15.18 59.10 -18.09
C GLY A 14 15.58 59.04 -19.58
N VAL A 15 15.11 58.05 -20.36
CA VAL A 15 14.82 58.16 -21.80
C VAL A 15 14.06 56.92 -22.29
N ASP A 16 13.04 57.19 -23.09
CA ASP A 16 12.04 56.29 -23.63
C ASP A 16 12.50 55.42 -24.82
N ALA A 17 11.66 54.43 -25.08
CA ALA A 17 11.17 54.00 -26.39
C ALA A 17 11.75 52.74 -27.06
N THR A 18 10.85 51.75 -27.14
CA THR A 18 10.59 50.84 -28.27
C THR A 18 11.65 49.81 -28.65
N SER A 19 11.42 48.55 -28.27
CA SER A 19 11.71 47.39 -29.12
C SER A 19 10.87 46.18 -28.71
N SER A 20 10.08 45.72 -29.66
CA SER A 20 9.30 44.49 -29.75
C SER A 20 9.90 43.26 -29.07
N PHE A 21 9.10 42.64 -28.20
CA PHE A 21 9.26 41.26 -27.74
C PHE A 21 9.04 40.31 -28.93
N VAL A 22 10.09 39.62 -29.36
CA VAL A 22 10.00 38.46 -30.27
C VAL A 22 10.10 37.21 -29.43
N ALA A 23 9.03 36.40 -29.43
CA ALA A 23 9.01 35.08 -28.81
C ALA A 23 9.93 34.11 -29.57
N PRO A 24 10.67 33.23 -28.88
CA PRO A 24 11.47 32.20 -29.54
C PRO A 24 10.56 31.13 -30.18
N PRO A 25 10.92 30.57 -31.36
CA PRO A 25 10.05 29.66 -32.09
C PRO A 25 10.06 28.25 -31.48
N SER A 26 8.88 27.62 -31.49
CA SER A 26 8.63 26.23 -31.14
C SER A 26 9.39 25.26 -32.08
N PRO A 27 9.91 24.12 -31.60
CA PRO A 27 10.61 23.18 -32.46
C PRO A 27 9.62 22.38 -33.31
N THR A 28 9.75 22.52 -34.62
CA THR A 28 9.08 21.73 -35.65
C THR A 28 9.75 20.35 -35.76
N TRP A 29 9.02 19.29 -35.40
CA TRP A 29 9.45 17.92 -35.70
C TRP A 29 9.02 17.57 -37.14
N GLY A 30 9.98 17.57 -38.06
CA GLY A 30 9.75 17.16 -39.44
C GLY A 30 11.01 17.32 -40.29
N GLY A 31 11.84 16.28 -40.34
CA GLY A 31 13.05 16.27 -41.16
C GLY A 31 13.71 14.90 -41.17
N ALA A 32 13.52 14.18 -42.27
CA ALA A 32 14.09 12.88 -42.55
C ALA A 32 15.62 12.94 -42.64
N TYR A 33 16.30 12.19 -41.77
CA TYR A 33 17.67 11.73 -41.97
C TYR A 33 17.75 10.30 -41.43
N GLY A 34 17.87 9.33 -42.34
CA GLY A 34 18.14 7.94 -41.98
C GLY A 34 19.62 7.77 -41.59
N PRO A 35 19.94 6.92 -40.59
CA PRO A 35 21.31 6.51 -40.35
C PRO A 35 21.69 5.32 -41.26
N PRO A 36 22.98 5.18 -41.60
CA PRO A 36 23.46 4.10 -42.45
C PRO A 36 23.47 2.75 -41.72
N ASP A 37 23.34 1.68 -42.51
CA ASP A 37 23.31 0.28 -42.09
C ASP A 37 24.44 -0.12 -41.12
N VAL A 38 24.04 -0.69 -39.98
CA VAL A 38 24.89 -1.53 -39.14
C VAL A 38 24.14 -2.85 -38.91
N PRO A 39 24.68 -4.01 -39.36
CA PRO A 39 23.93 -5.25 -39.35
C PRO A 39 23.94 -5.91 -37.98
N GLY A 40 22.74 -6.23 -37.49
CA GLY A 40 22.51 -7.29 -36.51
C GLY A 40 22.68 -6.91 -35.05
N ASP A 41 21.68 -6.24 -34.49
CA ASP A 41 21.34 -6.51 -33.09
C ASP A 41 19.81 -6.69 -32.99
N THR A 42 19.43 -7.89 -32.62
CA THR A 42 18.06 -8.35 -32.48
C THR A 42 17.28 -7.42 -31.55
N LYS A 43 16.12 -6.95 -32.01
CA LYS A 43 15.11 -6.26 -31.19
C LYS A 43 14.98 -6.97 -29.83
N LYS A 44 15.52 -6.35 -28.77
CA LYS A 44 15.13 -6.68 -27.40
C LYS A 44 13.69 -6.22 -27.24
N ASP A 45 12.78 -7.16 -27.00
CA ASP A 45 11.42 -6.85 -26.57
C ASP A 45 11.48 -6.04 -25.26
N VAL A 46 11.31 -4.73 -25.39
CA VAL A 46 11.06 -3.80 -24.28
C VAL A 46 9.60 -4.00 -23.88
N GLY A 47 9.31 -5.07 -23.13
CA GLY A 47 7.93 -5.53 -22.93
C GLY A 47 7.31 -5.25 -21.57
N GLU A 48 7.91 -5.72 -20.48
CA GLU A 48 7.27 -5.67 -19.16
C GLU A 48 8.31 -5.40 -18.08
N GLN A 49 8.14 -4.32 -17.31
CA GLN A 49 8.99 -4.03 -16.16
C GLN A 49 8.53 -4.86 -14.95
N PRO A 50 9.46 -5.43 -14.15
CA PRO A 50 9.10 -6.17 -12.97
C PRO A 50 8.55 -5.24 -11.88
N ILE A 51 7.44 -5.63 -11.26
CA ILE A 51 6.81 -4.91 -10.13
C ILE A 51 7.70 -4.97 -8.88
N PHE A 52 8.33 -6.12 -8.68
CA PHE A 52 9.25 -6.39 -7.59
C PHE A 52 10.27 -7.42 -8.05
N THR A 53 11.52 -7.26 -7.64
CA THR A 53 12.61 -8.21 -7.91
C THR A 53 13.40 -8.45 -6.65
N THR A 54 13.75 -9.71 -6.40
CA THR A 54 14.65 -10.13 -5.31
C THR A 54 15.62 -11.22 -5.79
N LYS A 55 16.62 -11.53 -4.98
CA LYS A 55 17.61 -12.58 -5.24
C LYS A 55 17.36 -13.80 -4.34
N ALA A 56 17.29 -14.98 -4.94
CA ALA A 56 17.11 -16.24 -4.20
C ALA A 56 17.69 -17.43 -4.97
N HIS A 57 18.03 -18.50 -4.25
CA HIS A 57 18.24 -19.82 -4.84
C HIS A 57 16.89 -20.49 -5.06
N VAL A 58 16.65 -21.00 -6.27
CA VAL A 58 15.39 -21.62 -6.66
C VAL A 58 15.50 -23.13 -6.53
N PHE A 59 14.48 -23.74 -5.95
CA PHE A 59 14.31 -25.18 -5.82
C PHE A 59 12.94 -25.57 -6.35
N GLN A 60 12.82 -26.82 -6.79
CA GLN A 60 11.54 -27.44 -7.12
C GLN A 60 11.44 -28.77 -6.39
N ILE A 61 10.22 -29.22 -6.08
CA ILE A 61 10.03 -30.59 -5.62
C ILE A 61 10.21 -31.53 -6.80
N ASP A 62 10.95 -32.63 -6.59
CA ASP A 62 11.10 -33.67 -7.60
C ASP A 62 9.73 -34.23 -8.01
N SER A 63 9.50 -34.27 -9.32
CA SER A 63 8.26 -34.76 -9.91
C SER A 63 8.02 -36.25 -9.64
N GLY A 64 9.08 -37.04 -9.45
CA GLY A 64 9.02 -38.47 -9.16
C GLY A 64 8.73 -38.75 -7.68
N THR A 65 9.55 -38.25 -6.77
CA THR A 65 9.42 -38.56 -5.33
C THR A 65 8.39 -37.72 -4.60
N LYS A 66 8.03 -36.54 -5.13
CA LYS A 66 7.13 -35.54 -4.51
C LYS A 66 7.55 -35.10 -3.09
N LYS A 67 8.79 -35.39 -2.69
CA LYS A 67 9.31 -35.13 -1.34
C LYS A 67 10.66 -34.42 -1.34
N ASP A 68 11.50 -34.69 -2.33
CA ASP A 68 12.87 -34.16 -2.35
C ASP A 68 12.93 -32.81 -3.05
N TRP A 69 13.75 -31.91 -2.52
CA TRP A 69 14.05 -30.63 -3.14
C TRP A 69 15.21 -30.77 -4.11
N ILE A 70 14.96 -30.46 -5.38
CA ILE A 70 15.98 -30.39 -6.43
C ILE A 70 16.34 -28.92 -6.70
N PRO A 71 17.64 -28.55 -6.69
CA PRO A 71 18.05 -27.19 -7.03
C PRO A 71 17.77 -26.91 -8.51
N ALA A 72 17.01 -25.86 -8.78
CA ALA A 72 16.67 -25.40 -10.12
C ALA A 72 17.65 -24.33 -10.65
N SER A 73 18.42 -23.70 -9.75
CA SER A 73 19.47 -22.72 -10.05
C SER A 73 20.78 -23.08 -9.35
N LYS A 74 21.93 -22.89 -10.02
CA LYS A 74 23.26 -23.14 -9.41
C LYS A 74 23.70 -22.07 -8.41
N SER A 75 23.24 -20.84 -8.61
CA SER A 75 23.54 -19.68 -7.76
C SER A 75 22.26 -18.89 -7.49
N SER A 76 22.37 -17.82 -6.68
CA SER A 76 21.25 -16.90 -6.47
C SER A 76 20.87 -16.18 -7.77
N VAL A 77 19.61 -16.30 -8.18
CA VAL A 77 19.05 -15.74 -9.42
C VAL A 77 18.02 -14.66 -9.10
N SER A 78 17.70 -13.82 -10.09
CA SER A 78 16.61 -12.85 -9.94
C SER A 78 15.26 -13.57 -10.00
N VAL A 79 14.41 -13.31 -9.01
CA VAL A 79 13.02 -13.75 -8.95
C VAL A 79 12.14 -12.53 -8.88
N SER A 80 11.25 -12.39 -9.86
CA SER A 80 10.52 -11.15 -10.09
C SER A 80 9.02 -11.38 -10.27
N PHE A 81 8.21 -10.45 -9.80
CA PHE A 81 6.79 -10.39 -10.09
C PHE A 81 6.55 -9.51 -11.31
N TYR A 82 5.77 -10.00 -12.26
CA TYR A 82 5.35 -9.28 -13.47
C TYR A 82 3.83 -9.22 -13.54
N TYR A 83 3.32 -8.19 -14.19
CA TYR A 83 1.94 -8.11 -14.63
C TYR A 83 1.90 -8.36 -16.15
N ASP A 84 1.32 -9.49 -16.53
CA ASP A 84 1.08 -9.87 -17.92
C ASP A 84 -0.21 -9.19 -18.37
N SER A 85 -0.06 -8.06 -19.04
CA SER A 85 -1.17 -7.19 -19.48
C SER A 85 -2.06 -7.88 -20.51
N ALA A 86 -1.47 -8.70 -21.39
CA ALA A 86 -2.20 -9.43 -22.43
C ALA A 86 -3.16 -10.46 -21.84
N ARG A 87 -2.78 -11.08 -20.71
CA ARG A 87 -3.63 -12.07 -20.02
C ARG A 87 -4.39 -11.49 -18.84
N ASN A 88 -4.08 -10.26 -18.46
CA ASN A 88 -4.53 -9.62 -17.22
C ASN A 88 -4.27 -10.53 -16.01
N THR A 89 -3.02 -10.98 -15.86
CA THR A 89 -2.61 -11.90 -14.78
C THR A 89 -1.27 -11.50 -14.20
N TYR A 90 -1.03 -11.83 -12.93
CA TYR A 90 0.26 -11.65 -12.29
C TYR A 90 1.08 -12.94 -12.32
N ARG A 91 2.40 -12.82 -12.51
CA ARG A 91 3.30 -13.97 -12.68
C ARG A 91 4.58 -13.78 -11.87
N ILE A 92 5.08 -14.89 -11.32
CA ILE A 92 6.43 -14.99 -10.77
C ILE A 92 7.31 -15.58 -11.86
N ILE A 93 8.36 -14.85 -12.24
CA ILE A 93 9.30 -15.26 -13.29
C ILE A 93 10.72 -15.24 -12.73
N SER A 94 11.46 -16.29 -13.03
CA SER A 94 12.90 -16.37 -12.79
C SER A 94 13.56 -17.12 -13.93
N VAL A 95 14.69 -16.59 -14.38
CA VAL A 95 15.49 -17.13 -15.49
C VAL A 95 16.90 -17.44 -15.00
N ASP A 96 17.44 -18.59 -15.41
CA ASP A 96 18.84 -18.96 -15.22
C ASP A 96 19.46 -19.18 -16.61
N GLY A 97 20.38 -18.27 -17.01
CA GLY A 97 20.82 -18.14 -18.39
C GLY A 97 19.67 -17.85 -19.35
N SER A 98 19.46 -18.70 -20.34
CA SER A 98 18.35 -18.62 -21.31
C SER A 98 17.12 -19.45 -20.92
N LYS A 99 17.16 -20.15 -19.78
CA LYS A 99 16.09 -21.06 -19.36
C LYS A 99 15.20 -20.41 -18.30
N ALA A 100 13.89 -20.40 -18.54
CA ALA A 100 12.92 -20.08 -17.51
C ALA A 100 12.85 -21.22 -16.48
N ILE A 101 13.22 -20.93 -15.24
CA ILE A 101 13.24 -21.89 -14.12
C ILE A 101 12.09 -21.68 -13.14
N VAL A 102 11.47 -20.50 -13.17
CA VAL A 102 10.17 -20.24 -12.54
C VAL A 102 9.32 -19.50 -13.56
N ASN A 103 8.10 -19.99 -13.77
CA ASN A 103 7.10 -19.31 -14.56
C ASN A 103 5.70 -19.62 -14.01
N SER A 104 5.37 -18.97 -12.90
CA SER A 104 4.19 -19.30 -12.10
C SER A 104 3.15 -18.20 -12.20
N THR A 105 1.94 -18.51 -12.66
CA THR A 105 0.81 -17.55 -12.65
C THR A 105 0.17 -17.55 -11.28
N ILE A 106 0.10 -16.38 -10.64
CA ILE A 106 -0.48 -16.24 -9.31
C ILE A 106 -2.01 -16.35 -9.41
N THR A 107 -2.60 -17.14 -8.52
CA THR A 107 -4.05 -17.31 -8.40
C THR A 107 -4.54 -16.89 -7.00
N PRO A 108 -5.81 -16.51 -6.82
CA PRO A 108 -6.32 -16.05 -5.53
C PRO A 108 -6.19 -17.07 -4.38
N ASN A 109 -6.17 -18.36 -4.73
CA ASN A 109 -6.08 -19.48 -3.77
C ASN A 109 -4.64 -19.93 -3.49
N MET A 110 -3.65 -19.41 -4.22
CA MET A 110 -2.25 -19.72 -3.93
C MET A 110 -1.82 -19.17 -2.58
N THR A 111 -0.95 -19.92 -1.91
CA THR A 111 -0.37 -19.53 -0.63
C THR A 111 1.13 -19.76 -0.66
N PHE A 112 1.88 -18.75 -0.24
CA PHE A 112 3.30 -18.87 0.03
C PHE A 112 3.49 -19.19 1.50
N THR A 113 4.13 -20.32 1.79
CA THR A 113 4.35 -20.85 3.13
C THR A 113 5.83 -20.72 3.50
N LYS A 114 6.12 -20.01 4.59
CA LYS A 114 7.46 -19.97 5.21
C LYS A 114 7.69 -21.29 5.94
N THR A 115 8.76 -22.01 5.61
CA THR A 115 9.10 -23.31 6.22
C THR A 115 10.43 -23.30 6.98
N SER A 116 11.24 -22.27 6.81
CA SER A 116 12.40 -22.00 7.68
C SER A 116 12.66 -20.50 7.82
N GLN A 117 13.74 -20.11 8.52
CA GLN A 117 14.10 -18.70 8.70
C GLN A 117 14.36 -17.97 7.37
N LYS A 118 14.90 -18.68 6.37
CA LYS A 118 15.30 -18.10 5.07
C LYS A 118 14.73 -18.85 3.87
N PHE A 119 13.76 -19.74 4.09
CA PHE A 119 13.17 -20.55 3.05
C PHE A 119 11.64 -20.51 3.09
N GLY A 120 11.04 -20.42 1.92
CA GLY A 120 9.60 -20.55 1.74
C GLY A 120 9.24 -21.16 0.40
N GLN A 121 8.00 -21.59 0.27
CA GLN A 121 7.53 -22.35 -0.88
C GLN A 121 6.09 -22.01 -1.26
N TRP A 122 5.71 -22.28 -2.50
CA TRP A 122 4.32 -22.28 -2.95
C TRP A 122 4.08 -23.40 -3.95
N SER A 123 2.85 -23.91 -3.96
CA SER A 123 2.41 -24.88 -4.95
C SER A 123 1.82 -24.17 -6.15
N ASP A 124 2.23 -24.59 -7.35
CA ASP A 124 1.63 -24.17 -8.61
C ASP A 124 0.88 -25.35 -9.25
N PRO A 125 -0.46 -25.40 -9.12
CA PRO A 125 -1.26 -26.46 -9.71
C PRO A 125 -1.18 -26.50 -11.24
N ARG A 126 -0.99 -25.35 -11.90
CA ARG A 126 -0.93 -25.27 -13.36
C ARG A 126 0.36 -25.86 -13.89
N ALA A 127 1.47 -25.61 -13.19
CA ALA A 127 2.77 -26.20 -13.51
C ALA A 127 2.96 -27.59 -12.88
N ASN A 128 1.99 -28.09 -12.09
CA ASN A 128 2.05 -29.35 -11.34
C ASN A 128 3.36 -29.54 -10.54
N THR A 129 3.84 -28.45 -9.93
CA THR A 129 5.10 -28.42 -9.19
C THR A 129 4.98 -27.54 -7.95
N VAL A 130 5.92 -27.71 -7.03
CA VAL A 130 6.07 -26.85 -5.85
C VAL A 130 7.41 -26.15 -5.98
N TYR A 131 7.38 -24.83 -5.98
CA TYR A 131 8.59 -24.01 -6.02
C TYR A 131 9.02 -23.65 -4.60
N GLY A 132 10.32 -23.65 -4.36
CA GLY A 132 10.96 -23.24 -3.13
C GLY A 132 11.99 -22.16 -3.40
N LEU A 133 12.11 -21.20 -2.49
CA LEU A 133 13.08 -20.10 -2.57
C LEU A 133 13.88 -20.01 -1.29
N GLY A 134 15.21 -20.08 -1.42
CA GLY A 134 16.17 -19.82 -0.37
C GLY A 134 16.78 -18.43 -0.49
N PHE A 135 16.50 -17.56 0.48
CA PHE A 135 16.93 -16.17 0.50
C PHE A 135 18.25 -15.98 1.28
N SER A 136 18.97 -14.89 1.00
CA SER A 136 20.19 -14.52 1.75
C SER A 136 19.87 -14.11 3.18
N SER A 137 18.71 -13.49 3.41
CA SER A 137 18.27 -12.99 4.71
C SER A 137 16.79 -13.26 5.00
N GLU A 138 16.43 -13.28 6.29
CA GLU A 138 15.02 -13.37 6.72
C GLU A 138 14.21 -12.14 6.29
N LEU A 139 14.86 -10.98 6.17
CA LEU A 139 14.22 -9.75 5.72
C LEU A 139 13.74 -9.85 4.27
N GLU A 140 14.56 -10.41 3.37
CA GLU A 140 14.19 -10.62 1.96
C GLU A 140 13.05 -11.63 1.82
N LEU A 141 13.07 -12.70 2.60
CA LEU A 141 11.96 -13.65 2.68
C LEU A 141 10.67 -12.95 3.11
N THR A 142 10.74 -12.12 4.15
CA THR A 142 9.56 -11.38 4.66
C THR A 142 9.01 -10.41 3.62
N LYS A 143 9.89 -9.64 2.96
CA LYS A 143 9.50 -8.75 1.84
C LYS A 143 8.84 -9.53 0.69
N PHE A 144 9.36 -10.70 0.34
CA PHE A 144 8.77 -11.55 -0.69
C PHE A 144 7.38 -12.04 -0.28
N ILE A 145 7.19 -12.46 0.97
CA ILE A 145 5.89 -12.89 1.52
C ILE A 145 4.86 -11.77 1.43
N ASP A 146 5.24 -10.55 1.81
CA ASP A 146 4.32 -9.41 1.79
C ASP A 146 3.95 -9.01 0.37
N LYS A 147 4.93 -9.01 -0.56
CA LYS A 147 4.65 -8.80 -1.99
C LYS A 147 3.79 -9.90 -2.59
N PHE A 148 3.99 -11.16 -2.19
CA PHE A 148 3.12 -12.25 -2.63
C PHE A 148 1.67 -12.04 -2.19
N LYS A 149 1.43 -11.59 -0.95
CA LYS A 149 0.08 -11.28 -0.46
C LYS A 149 -0.57 -10.11 -1.20
N GLU A 150 0.19 -9.03 -1.42
CA GLU A 150 -0.26 -7.86 -2.19
C GLU A 150 -0.66 -8.24 -3.62
N ILE A 151 0.19 -8.99 -4.33
CA ILE A 151 -0.10 -9.42 -5.69
C ILE A 151 -1.28 -10.40 -5.76
N LYS A 152 -1.43 -11.27 -4.75
CA LYS A 152 -2.60 -12.16 -4.64
C LYS A 152 -3.90 -11.38 -4.46
N GLU A 153 -3.86 -10.29 -3.69
CA GLU A 153 -4.99 -9.36 -3.53
C GLU A 153 -5.36 -8.69 -4.85
N LEU A 154 -4.36 -8.14 -5.57
CA LEU A 154 -4.56 -7.56 -6.91
C LEU A 154 -5.09 -8.59 -7.92
N THR A 155 -4.65 -9.84 -7.82
CA THR A 155 -5.18 -10.95 -8.64
C THR A 155 -6.66 -11.21 -8.36
N ARG A 156 -7.11 -11.13 -7.10
CA ARG A 156 -8.52 -11.27 -6.75
C ARG A 156 -9.37 -10.14 -7.35
N GLN A 157 -8.86 -8.91 -7.32
CA GLN A 157 -9.55 -7.75 -7.90
C GLN A 157 -9.63 -7.85 -9.44
N ALA A 158 -8.54 -8.25 -10.09
CA ALA A 158 -8.52 -8.49 -11.53
C ALA A 158 -9.45 -9.65 -11.97
N ALA A 159 -9.64 -10.66 -11.13
CA ALA A 159 -10.58 -11.75 -11.37
C ALA A 159 -12.05 -11.33 -11.18
N GLY A 160 -12.34 -10.46 -10.20
CA GLY A 160 -13.69 -9.93 -9.95
C GLY A 160 -14.25 -9.07 -11.08
N LEU A 161 -13.37 -8.35 -11.81
CA LEU A 161 -13.77 -7.57 -12.99
C LEU A 161 -14.23 -8.43 -14.16
N LYS A 162 -13.75 -9.68 -14.29
CA LYS A 162 -14.17 -10.59 -15.37
C LYS A 162 -15.57 -11.20 -15.16
N GLN A 163 -16.18 -11.01 -13.98
CA GLN A 163 -17.49 -11.58 -13.64
C GLN A 163 -18.64 -10.55 -13.66
N GLY A 164 -18.34 -9.28 -13.94
CA GLY A 164 -19.32 -8.19 -13.99
C GLY A 164 -19.94 -7.90 -15.36
N GLU A 165 -19.48 -8.53 -16.45
CA GLU A 165 -19.91 -8.23 -17.83
C GLU A 165 -20.78 -9.31 -18.50
N ILE A 166 -21.48 -10.14 -17.72
CA ILE A 166 -22.53 -11.03 -18.24
C ILE A 166 -23.62 -11.23 -17.18
N ASN A 167 -24.61 -10.34 -17.19
CA ASN A 167 -26.04 -10.70 -17.14
C ASN A 167 -26.89 -9.44 -16.97
N GLY A 168 -27.29 -8.86 -18.12
CA GLY A 168 -28.49 -8.05 -18.21
C GLY A 168 -29.72 -8.95 -18.36
N THR A 169 -30.73 -8.69 -17.54
CA THR A 169 -32.18 -8.92 -17.72
C THR A 169 -32.68 -10.36 -17.94
N VAL A 170 -33.38 -10.93 -16.95
CA VAL A 170 -34.86 -11.07 -16.92
C VAL A 170 -35.35 -11.43 -15.51
N GLU A 171 -36.47 -10.81 -15.12
CA GLU A 171 -37.22 -10.99 -13.86
C GLU A 171 -37.97 -12.34 -13.80
N ASN A 172 -38.12 -12.93 -12.60
CA ASN A 172 -39.44 -13.31 -12.05
C ASN A 172 -39.37 -13.86 -10.61
N HIS A 173 -40.38 -13.47 -9.83
CA HIS A 173 -40.63 -13.76 -8.41
C HIS A 173 -40.96 -15.24 -8.10
N ALA A 174 -40.58 -15.72 -6.89
CA ALA A 174 -41.49 -16.39 -5.94
C ALA A 174 -40.82 -16.71 -4.59
N LEU A 175 -41.61 -16.55 -3.52
CA LEU A 175 -41.29 -16.69 -2.08
C LEU A 175 -41.44 -18.14 -1.58
N SER A 176 -40.55 -18.62 -0.70
CA SER A 176 -40.87 -19.05 0.70
C SER A 176 -39.80 -19.95 1.36
N PRO A 177 -39.76 -20.02 2.71
CA PRO A 177 -38.56 -20.28 3.50
C PRO A 177 -38.58 -21.61 4.28
N GLN A 178 -37.42 -22.14 4.69
CA GLN A 178 -37.12 -22.64 6.06
C GLN A 178 -35.73 -23.34 6.19
N PRO A 179 -35.21 -23.57 7.43
CA PRO A 179 -33.80 -23.33 7.79
C PRO A 179 -33.01 -24.60 8.17
N ASN A 180 -31.67 -24.54 8.14
CA ASN A 180 -30.84 -24.91 9.30
C ASN A 180 -29.34 -24.52 9.19
N ARG A 181 -28.89 -23.77 10.20
CA ARG A 181 -27.59 -23.70 10.91
C ARG A 181 -26.46 -24.66 10.43
N GLN A 182 -25.18 -24.27 10.30
CA GLN A 182 -24.25 -23.85 11.37
C GLN A 182 -22.83 -23.50 10.83
N SER A 183 -22.27 -22.39 11.34
CA SER A 183 -20.85 -22.16 11.72
C SER A 183 -19.70 -22.25 10.68
N LEU A 184 -19.01 -21.13 10.40
CA LEU A 184 -17.79 -20.72 11.14
C LEU A 184 -17.30 -19.33 10.70
N HIS A 185 -16.83 -18.55 11.67
CA HIS A 185 -16.47 -17.14 11.61
C HIS A 185 -15.25 -16.80 10.72
N GLN A 186 -15.34 -15.71 9.94
CA GLN A 186 -14.18 -14.86 9.64
C GLN A 186 -14.42 -13.46 10.19
N ARG A 187 -13.48 -13.02 11.01
CA ARG A 187 -13.37 -11.69 11.60
C ARG A 187 -12.77 -10.74 10.57
N THR A 188 -13.47 -9.69 10.21
CA THR A 188 -12.88 -8.48 9.62
C THR A 188 -13.16 -7.31 10.54
N ASN A 189 -12.18 -6.96 11.37
CA ASN A 189 -12.12 -5.65 12.03
C ASN A 189 -11.43 -4.70 11.04
N SER A 190 -12.19 -3.77 10.46
CA SER A 190 -11.64 -2.54 9.91
C SER A 190 -11.98 -1.42 10.90
N LEU A 191 -10.95 -0.90 11.55
CA LEU A 191 -11.03 0.27 12.43
C LEU A 191 -10.82 1.52 11.57
N SER A 192 -11.88 2.29 11.37
CA SER A 192 -11.80 3.67 10.90
C SER A 192 -12.35 4.59 11.98
N SER A 193 -11.45 5.43 12.51
CA SER A 193 -11.68 6.80 12.98
C SER A 193 -13.07 7.14 13.54
N ILE A 194 -13.20 7.25 14.87
CA ILE A 194 -14.20 8.14 15.43
C ILE A 194 -13.67 8.91 16.65
N GLN A 195 -13.73 10.21 16.41
CA GLN A 195 -13.58 11.38 17.25
C GLN A 195 -14.19 11.19 18.64
N GLN A 196 -13.41 11.56 19.66
CA GLN A 196 -13.90 11.86 21.01
C GLN A 196 -15.03 12.90 20.89
N ASN A 197 -16.19 12.62 21.48
CA ASN A 197 -17.07 13.69 21.94
C ASN A 197 -17.89 13.24 23.17
N ASP A 198 -17.48 13.87 24.26
CA ASP A 198 -18.24 14.45 25.36
C ASP A 198 -19.36 13.69 26.09
N SER A 199 -19.08 13.58 27.38
CA SER A 199 -19.94 13.45 28.53
C SER A 199 -21.16 14.39 28.56
N GLY A 200 -22.28 13.85 29.03
CA GLY A 200 -23.13 14.54 30.01
C GLY A 200 -24.11 15.60 29.50
N SER A 201 -25.35 15.18 29.22
CA SER A 201 -26.51 16.00 29.59
C SER A 201 -27.76 15.15 29.75
N LEU A 202 -27.98 14.65 30.97
CA LEU A 202 -29.31 14.31 31.45
C LEU A 202 -30.06 15.63 31.65
N ARG A 203 -30.94 15.97 30.71
CA ARG A 203 -31.99 16.97 30.95
C ARG A 203 -33.30 16.26 31.13
N GLU A 204 -33.67 16.14 32.40
CA GLU A 204 -35.05 16.01 32.85
C GLU A 204 -35.94 17.03 32.12
N ARG A 205 -37.00 16.54 31.48
CA ARG A 205 -38.23 17.31 31.35
C ARG A 205 -39.40 16.45 31.82
N ARG A 206 -39.72 16.65 33.10
CA ARG A 206 -41.02 16.41 33.70
C ARG A 206 -41.95 17.57 33.30
N ASN A 207 -43.16 17.25 32.86
CA ASN A 207 -44.44 17.98 33.05
C ASN A 207 -45.54 17.11 32.43
N SER A 208 -46.46 16.49 33.19
CA SER A 208 -47.56 17.04 34.01
C SER A 208 -48.82 17.36 33.20
N PHE A 209 -49.81 16.48 33.36
CA PHE A 209 -51.28 16.68 33.41
C PHE A 209 -51.97 17.60 32.39
N THR A 210 -52.90 17.02 31.62
CA THR A 210 -54.33 17.38 31.66
C THR A 210 -55.19 16.16 31.27
N HIS A 211 -56.18 15.85 32.11
CA HIS A 211 -57.27 14.91 31.81
C HIS A 211 -58.51 15.75 31.55
N GLY A 212 -59.17 15.57 30.41
CA GLY A 212 -60.41 16.24 30.09
C GLY A 212 -60.93 15.92 28.69
N GLY A 213 -61.96 15.08 28.61
CA GLY A 213 -63.08 15.32 27.70
C GLY A 213 -63.00 14.76 26.26
N THR A 214 -63.67 13.62 26.09
CA THR A 214 -64.58 13.27 24.97
C THR A 214 -64.01 12.90 23.59
N ASN A 215 -64.63 11.82 23.09
CA ASN A 215 -64.71 11.29 21.73
C ASN A 215 -63.50 10.54 21.17
N GLY A 216 -63.79 9.29 20.81
CA GLY A 216 -62.83 8.28 20.44
C GLY A 216 -62.08 8.58 19.15
N LEU A 217 -60.81 8.15 19.16
CA LEU A 217 -59.94 7.64 18.10
C LEU A 217 -58.55 7.37 18.75
N PRO A 218 -57.70 6.49 18.20
CA PRO A 218 -56.77 5.71 19.02
C PRO A 218 -55.51 6.50 19.39
N ALA A 219 -55.45 6.98 20.63
CA ALA A 219 -54.23 7.56 21.25
C ALA A 219 -53.07 6.56 21.43
N ASN A 220 -53.24 5.31 20.99
CA ASN A 220 -52.25 4.24 21.12
C ASN A 220 -51.20 4.20 19.98
N ALA A 221 -51.48 4.79 18.81
CA ALA A 221 -50.59 4.64 17.65
C ALA A 221 -49.29 5.46 17.79
N THR A 222 -49.35 6.64 18.42
CA THR A 222 -48.18 7.50 18.65
C THR A 222 -47.29 6.98 19.77
N THR A 223 -47.88 6.47 20.86
CA THR A 223 -47.15 5.79 21.95
C THR A 223 -46.54 4.48 21.47
N GLU A 224 -47.23 3.70 20.64
CA GLU A 224 -46.71 2.47 20.04
C GLU A 224 -45.53 2.75 19.09
N THR A 225 -45.62 3.80 18.26
CA THR A 225 -44.52 4.20 17.37
C THR A 225 -43.29 4.68 18.16
N GLN A 226 -43.51 5.43 19.25
CA GLN A 226 -42.44 5.89 20.14
C GLN A 226 -41.79 4.73 20.91
N LEU A 227 -42.59 3.80 21.44
CA LEU A 227 -42.11 2.59 22.11
C LEU A 227 -41.34 1.69 21.15
N LYS A 228 -41.76 1.60 19.88
CA LYS A 228 -41.05 0.85 18.84
C LYS A 228 -39.69 1.47 18.54
N TYR A 229 -39.62 2.80 18.42
CA TYR A 229 -38.35 3.52 18.24
C TYR A 229 -37.41 3.36 19.45
N GLU A 230 -37.92 3.48 20.67
CA GLU A 230 -37.13 3.22 21.88
C GLU A 230 -36.67 1.77 21.98
N ASN A 231 -37.52 0.81 21.60
CA ASN A 231 -37.17 -0.61 21.56
C ASN A 231 -36.05 -0.88 20.56
N ASP A 232 -36.11 -0.29 19.37
CA ASP A 232 -35.08 -0.42 18.35
C ASP A 232 -33.76 0.27 18.77
N ARG A 233 -33.86 1.41 19.47
CA ARG A 233 -32.69 2.07 20.08
C ARG A 233 -32.05 1.21 21.17
N LEU A 234 -32.84 0.60 22.04
CA LEU A 234 -32.37 -0.30 23.09
C LEU A 234 -31.76 -1.58 22.52
N LYS A 235 -32.33 -2.13 21.44
CA LYS A 235 -31.73 -3.25 20.70
C LYS A 235 -30.37 -2.90 20.13
N LEU A 236 -30.23 -1.70 19.54
CA LEU A 236 -28.95 -1.23 19.01
C LEU A 236 -27.91 -1.03 20.13
N ALA A 237 -28.32 -0.44 21.25
CA ALA A 237 -27.47 -0.27 22.43
C ALA A 237 -27.05 -1.60 23.06
N LEU A 238 -27.94 -2.60 23.10
CA LEU A 238 -27.63 -3.94 23.59
C LEU A 238 -26.68 -4.68 22.65
N ALA A 239 -26.90 -4.59 21.34
CA ALA A 239 -25.99 -5.13 20.33
C ALA A 239 -24.59 -4.49 20.47
N GLN A 240 -24.51 -3.18 20.63
CA GLN A 240 -23.27 -2.45 20.85
C GLN A 240 -22.59 -2.84 22.18
N SER A 241 -23.35 -2.99 23.27
CA SER A 241 -22.84 -3.45 24.56
C SER A 241 -22.27 -4.88 24.47
N SER A 242 -22.94 -5.78 23.76
CA SER A 242 -22.46 -7.14 23.53
C SER A 242 -21.17 -7.19 22.69
N ALA A 243 -21.04 -6.30 21.70
CA ALA A 243 -19.82 -6.15 20.92
C ALA A 243 -18.66 -5.62 21.78
N ASN A 244 -18.94 -4.66 22.68
CA ASN A 244 -17.97 -4.17 23.65
C ASN A 244 -17.53 -5.28 24.61
N ALA A 245 -18.45 -6.05 25.19
CA ALA A 245 -18.11 -7.17 26.06
C ALA A 245 -17.17 -8.17 25.37
N LYS A 246 -17.44 -8.50 24.10
CA LYS A 246 -16.59 -9.38 23.29
C LYS A 246 -15.22 -8.77 23.00
N LYS A 247 -15.11 -7.45 22.84
CA LYS A 247 -13.83 -6.75 22.69
C LYS A 247 -12.98 -6.91 23.96
N TRP A 248 -13.56 -6.64 25.13
CA TRP A 248 -12.87 -6.80 26.42
C TRP A 248 -12.45 -8.26 26.66
N GLU A 249 -13.29 -9.22 26.28
CA GLU A 249 -12.97 -10.64 26.39
C GLU A 249 -11.75 -11.03 25.53
N VAL A 250 -11.66 -10.49 24.30
CA VAL A 250 -10.51 -10.72 23.41
C VAL A 250 -9.23 -10.08 23.96
N GLU A 251 -9.35 -8.86 24.50
CA GLU A 251 -8.21 -8.14 25.08
C GLU A 251 -7.69 -8.86 26.33
N LEU A 252 -8.60 -9.34 27.20
CA LEU A 252 -8.25 -10.16 28.35
C LEU A 252 -7.53 -11.44 27.94
N GLN A 253 -8.01 -12.13 26.91
CA GLN A 253 -7.35 -13.34 26.41
C GLN A 253 -5.96 -13.05 25.82
N THR A 254 -5.80 -11.91 25.15
CA THR A 254 -4.52 -11.46 24.62
C THR A 254 -3.53 -11.16 25.74
N LEU A 255 -3.98 -10.46 26.78
CA LEU A 255 -3.16 -10.18 27.97
C LEU A 255 -2.76 -11.46 28.71
N LYS A 256 -3.67 -12.43 28.86
CA LYS A 256 -3.35 -13.75 29.43
C LYS A 256 -2.25 -14.47 28.62
N ASN A 257 -2.37 -14.48 27.29
CA ASN A 257 -1.36 -15.09 26.43
C ASN A 257 -0.01 -14.38 26.52
N ASN A 258 0.00 -13.04 26.58
CA ASN A 258 1.23 -12.26 26.74
C ASN A 258 1.89 -12.53 28.10
N ASN A 259 1.10 -12.58 29.18
CA ASN A 259 1.60 -12.90 30.52
C ASN A 259 2.22 -14.32 30.58
N ALA A 260 1.57 -15.30 29.94
CA ALA A 260 2.12 -16.66 29.83
C ALA A 260 3.45 -16.69 29.07
N ARG A 261 3.58 -15.94 27.97
CA ARG A 261 4.82 -15.83 27.20
C ARG A 261 5.94 -15.16 28.01
N LEU A 262 5.64 -14.09 28.72
CA LEU A 262 6.61 -13.41 29.59
C LEU A 262 7.09 -14.34 30.71
N THR A 263 6.18 -15.12 31.30
CA THR A 263 6.52 -16.10 32.33
C THR A 263 7.44 -17.20 31.78
N ALA A 264 7.16 -17.72 30.57
CA ALA A 264 8.02 -18.70 29.91
C ALA A 264 9.41 -18.14 29.59
N ALA A 265 9.48 -16.91 29.04
CA ALA A 265 10.74 -16.25 28.74
C ALA A 265 11.57 -15.98 30.01
N LEU A 266 10.91 -15.66 31.13
CA LEU A 266 11.59 -15.49 32.42
C LEU A 266 12.15 -16.81 32.95
N GLN A 267 11.40 -17.90 32.85
CA GLN A 267 11.86 -19.24 33.22
C GLN A 267 13.05 -19.68 32.36
N GLU A 268 12.99 -19.45 31.05
CA GLU A 268 14.07 -19.74 30.12
C GLU A 268 15.33 -18.91 30.41
N SER A 269 15.17 -17.60 30.68
CA SER A 269 16.27 -16.75 31.12
C SER A 269 16.91 -17.25 32.41
N THR A 270 16.10 -17.70 33.37
CA THR A 270 16.59 -18.27 34.63
C THR A 270 17.36 -19.57 34.40
N ALA A 271 16.84 -20.46 33.55
CA ALA A 271 17.54 -21.69 33.17
C ALA A 271 18.87 -21.41 32.46
N ASN A 272 18.89 -20.43 31.56
CA ASN A 272 20.11 -20.00 30.89
C ASN A 272 21.15 -19.50 31.89
N VAL A 273 20.77 -18.66 32.87
CA VAL A 273 21.68 -18.19 33.92
C VAL A 273 22.32 -19.36 34.67
N GLU A 274 21.56 -20.41 35.00
CA GLU A 274 22.10 -21.61 35.64
C GLU A 274 23.05 -22.40 34.73
N GLU A 275 22.75 -22.52 33.43
CA GLU A 275 23.66 -23.14 32.46
C GLU A 275 24.97 -22.36 32.32
N TRP A 276 24.92 -21.02 32.26
CA TRP A 276 26.11 -20.16 32.24
C TRP A 276 26.94 -20.32 33.51
N LYS A 277 26.31 -20.43 34.68
CA LYS A 277 27.01 -20.71 35.94
C LYS A 277 27.71 -22.06 35.91
N LYS A 278 27.06 -23.09 35.37
CA LYS A 278 27.62 -24.43 35.22
C LYS A 278 28.82 -24.43 34.28
N GLN A 279 28.73 -23.76 33.13
CA GLN A 279 29.85 -23.58 32.21
C GLN A 279 31.01 -22.83 32.87
N LEU A 280 30.73 -21.76 33.61
CA LEU A 280 31.75 -21.03 34.35
C LEU A 280 32.46 -21.90 35.41
N ALA A 281 31.71 -22.76 36.12
CA ALA A 281 32.30 -23.72 37.05
C ALA A 281 33.21 -24.73 36.33
N ALA A 282 32.78 -25.26 35.19
CA ALA A 282 33.58 -26.18 34.38
C ALA A 282 34.88 -25.53 33.87
N TYR A 283 34.83 -24.29 33.37
CA TYR A 283 36.03 -23.56 32.95
C TYR A 283 36.99 -23.25 34.10
N LYS A 284 36.47 -22.97 35.30
CA LYS A 284 37.29 -22.78 36.50
C LYS A 284 38.01 -24.08 36.87
N GLU A 285 37.32 -25.21 36.83
CA GLU A 285 37.91 -26.52 37.10
C GLU A 285 38.99 -26.88 36.05
N GLU A 286 38.71 -26.63 34.77
CA GLU A 286 39.68 -26.84 33.69
C GLU A 286 40.92 -25.95 33.84
N SER A 287 40.73 -24.67 34.21
CA SER A 287 41.84 -23.75 34.47
C SER A 287 42.73 -24.20 35.62
N VAL A 288 42.13 -24.73 36.71
CA VAL A 288 42.87 -25.31 37.83
C VAL A 288 43.62 -26.57 37.38
N ARG A 289 42.96 -27.45 36.60
CA ARG A 289 43.56 -28.67 36.06
C ARG A 289 44.73 -28.37 35.10
N LEU A 290 44.62 -27.33 34.27
CA LEU A 290 45.68 -26.89 33.37
C LEU A 290 46.85 -26.28 34.16
N LYS A 291 46.58 -25.42 35.15
CA LYS A 291 47.62 -24.89 36.05
C LYS A 291 48.37 -26.01 36.78
N LYS A 292 47.67 -27.05 37.26
CA LYS A 292 48.29 -28.21 37.89
C LYS A 292 49.20 -28.97 36.90
N ARG A 293 48.71 -29.25 35.69
CA ARG A 293 49.51 -29.88 34.63
C ARG A 293 50.75 -29.07 34.26
N LEU A 294 50.64 -27.74 34.21
CA LEU A 294 51.75 -26.83 33.93
C LEU A 294 52.80 -26.89 35.06
N LEU A 295 52.36 -26.91 36.32
CA LEU A 295 53.24 -27.04 37.50
C LEU A 295 53.94 -28.41 37.57
N ASP A 296 53.27 -29.46 37.08
CA ASP A 296 53.83 -30.82 37.00
C ASP A 296 54.80 -30.96 35.79
N GLN A 297 54.56 -30.23 34.70
CA GLN A 297 55.46 -30.14 33.54
C GLN A 297 56.71 -29.29 33.83
N ASP A 298 56.61 -28.23 34.64
CA ASP A 298 57.76 -27.38 35.01
C ASP A 298 58.79 -28.11 35.92
N LYS A 299 58.39 -29.26 36.49
CA LYS A 299 59.26 -30.15 37.28
C LYS A 299 59.95 -31.23 36.45
N GLY A 300 59.60 -31.39 35.17
CA GLY A 300 60.23 -32.33 34.25
C GLY A 300 60.67 -31.60 32.99
N GLY A 301 61.98 -31.36 32.86
CA GLY A 301 62.58 -30.60 31.75
C GLY A 301 61.94 -30.90 30.39
N GLY A 302 61.48 -29.84 29.73
CA GLY A 302 60.59 -29.91 28.55
C GLY A 302 61.24 -30.58 27.34
N ASP A 303 60.49 -31.52 26.77
CA ASP A 303 60.81 -32.23 25.52
C ASP A 303 60.82 -31.23 24.32
N PRO A 304 61.93 -31.10 23.58
CA PRO A 304 62.06 -30.19 22.42
C PRO A 304 60.98 -30.34 21.35
N LEU A 305 60.39 -31.54 21.22
CA LEU A 305 59.27 -31.81 20.30
C LEU A 305 57.99 -31.07 20.67
N MET A 306 57.74 -30.83 21.96
CA MET A 306 56.55 -30.13 22.44
C MET A 306 56.66 -28.62 22.20
N VAL A 307 57.87 -28.06 22.35
CA VAL A 307 58.15 -26.66 22.05
C VAL A 307 57.90 -26.34 20.58
N GLY A 308 58.35 -27.21 19.66
CA GLY A 308 58.08 -27.06 18.23
C GLY A 308 56.58 -27.08 17.89
N GLN A 309 55.82 -28.00 18.48
CA GLN A 309 54.37 -28.08 18.28
C GLN A 309 53.63 -26.83 18.79
N LEU A 310 54.06 -26.25 19.91
CA LEU A 310 53.49 -25.01 20.44
C LEU A 310 53.84 -23.80 19.56
N THR A 311 55.06 -23.74 19.01
CA THR A 311 55.47 -22.71 18.06
C THR A 311 54.62 -22.75 16.79
N ASP A 312 54.39 -23.94 16.22
CA ASP A 312 53.54 -24.13 15.04
C ASP A 312 52.06 -23.79 15.30
N GLN A 313 51.55 -24.05 16.51
CA GLN A 313 50.20 -23.64 16.90
C GLN A 313 50.09 -22.13 17.05
N LEU A 314 51.10 -21.49 17.65
CA LEU A 314 51.12 -20.04 17.83
C LEU A 314 51.18 -19.31 16.48
N GLU A 315 51.94 -19.83 15.52
CA GLU A 315 52.03 -19.25 14.18
C GLU A 315 50.72 -19.41 13.40
N ARG A 316 50.05 -20.56 13.51
CA ARG A 316 48.70 -20.76 12.96
C ARG A 316 47.67 -19.79 13.55
N ILE A 317 47.68 -19.59 14.87
CA ILE A 317 46.77 -18.65 15.53
C ILE A 317 47.07 -17.21 15.10
N ARG A 318 48.34 -16.84 14.90
CA ARG A 318 48.71 -15.52 14.38
C ARG A 318 48.19 -15.29 12.96
N LEU A 319 48.34 -16.28 12.08
CA LEU A 319 47.84 -16.19 10.72
C LEU A 319 46.31 -16.10 10.68
N ASP A 320 45.63 -16.89 11.49
CA ASP A 320 44.17 -16.84 11.62
C ASP A 320 43.67 -15.49 12.18
N ASN A 321 44.35 -14.94 13.18
CA ASN A 321 44.06 -13.59 13.68
C ASN A 321 44.28 -12.52 12.61
N HIS A 322 45.35 -12.63 11.82
CA HIS A 322 45.60 -11.71 10.72
C HIS A 322 44.50 -11.76 9.66
N ASN A 323 44.08 -12.96 9.26
CA ASN A 323 42.99 -13.16 8.31
C ASN A 323 41.66 -12.60 8.84
N LYS A 324 41.33 -12.86 10.11
CA LYS A 324 40.14 -12.28 10.77
C LYS A 324 40.21 -10.76 10.84
N GLN A 325 41.40 -10.19 11.07
CA GLN A 325 41.58 -8.74 11.10
C GLN A 325 41.34 -8.10 9.73
N GLU A 326 41.76 -8.74 8.65
CA GLU A 326 41.47 -8.29 7.27
C GLU A 326 39.99 -8.47 6.92
N GLU A 327 39.35 -9.55 7.36
CA GLU A 327 37.92 -9.73 7.18
C GLU A 327 37.10 -8.67 7.91
N ILE A 328 37.48 -8.31 9.14
CA ILE A 328 36.88 -7.20 9.89
C ILE A 328 37.00 -5.90 9.10
N LYS A 329 38.20 -5.56 8.59
CA LYS A 329 38.39 -4.35 7.78
C LYS A 329 37.48 -4.34 6.55
N ARG A 330 37.38 -5.47 5.84
CA ARG A 330 36.50 -5.62 4.68
C ARG A 330 35.03 -5.41 5.05
N LEU A 331 34.57 -6.04 6.13
CA LEU A 331 33.19 -5.90 6.61
C LEU A 331 32.89 -4.48 7.07
N THR A 332 33.83 -3.81 7.74
CA THR A 332 33.69 -2.40 8.13
C THR A 332 33.54 -1.49 6.91
N ALA A 333 34.36 -1.70 5.87
CA ALA A 333 34.23 -0.94 4.62
C ALA A 333 32.88 -1.18 3.93
N GLN A 334 32.39 -2.43 3.92
CA GLN A 334 31.06 -2.76 3.38
C GLN A 334 29.93 -2.09 4.19
N LEU A 335 30.04 -2.04 5.52
CA LEU A 335 29.05 -1.35 6.36
C LEU A 335 29.03 0.17 6.09
N GLN A 336 30.19 0.78 5.90
CA GLN A 336 30.28 2.20 5.56
C GLN A 336 29.63 2.50 4.20
N ASP A 337 29.86 1.65 3.20
CA ASP A 337 29.24 1.80 1.88
C ASP A 337 27.72 1.59 1.93
N LEU A 338 27.24 0.63 2.73
CA LEU A 338 25.80 0.46 2.98
C LEU A 338 25.19 1.69 3.66
N ALA A 339 25.88 2.30 4.62
CA ALA A 339 25.40 3.52 5.27
C ALA A 339 25.28 4.70 4.29
N VAL A 340 26.23 4.85 3.37
CA VAL A 340 26.17 5.86 2.30
C VAL A 340 24.98 5.59 1.37
N ARG A 341 24.80 4.33 0.94
CA ARG A 341 23.68 3.93 0.09
C ARG A 341 22.33 4.13 0.77
N ASP A 342 22.23 3.88 2.07
CA ASP A 342 21.01 4.13 2.85
C ASP A 342 20.69 5.63 2.92
N GLY A 343 21.70 6.48 3.15
CA GLY A 343 21.54 7.94 3.11
C GLY A 343 21.05 8.44 1.74
N GLN A 344 21.61 7.91 0.65
CA GLN A 344 21.17 8.22 -0.72
C GLN A 344 19.73 7.75 -0.98
N SER A 345 19.38 6.54 -0.53
CA SER A 345 18.02 6.00 -0.66
C SER A 345 17.01 6.88 0.09
N SER A 346 17.36 7.34 1.30
CA SER A 346 16.53 8.26 2.08
C SER A 346 16.32 9.60 1.39
N ALA A 347 17.37 10.17 0.80
CA ALA A 347 17.28 11.43 0.03
C ALA A 347 16.37 11.30 -1.20
N VAL A 348 16.48 10.19 -1.95
CA VAL A 348 15.59 9.89 -3.08
C VAL A 348 14.14 9.71 -2.61
N GLN A 349 13.93 9.03 -1.49
CA GLN A 349 12.60 8.84 -0.92
C GLN A 349 11.93 10.16 -0.53
N LEU A 350 12.68 11.09 0.08
CA LEU A 350 12.19 12.44 0.40
C LEU A 350 11.85 13.23 -0.87
N ARG A 351 12.66 13.09 -1.93
CA ARG A 351 12.39 13.75 -3.21
C ARG A 351 11.11 13.22 -3.86
N ILE A 352 10.88 11.90 -3.82
CA ILE A 352 9.64 11.28 -4.32
C ILE A 352 8.43 11.82 -3.55
N GLN A 353 8.47 11.85 -2.21
CA GLN A 353 7.36 12.38 -1.41
C GLN A 353 7.03 13.83 -1.75
N SER A 354 8.05 14.68 -1.91
CA SER A 354 7.86 16.08 -2.31
C SER A 354 7.21 16.21 -3.70
N LEU A 355 7.63 15.40 -4.67
CA LEU A 355 7.03 15.39 -6.01
C LEU A 355 5.60 14.85 -6.01
N GLU A 356 5.30 13.85 -5.17
CA GLU A 356 3.93 13.33 -5.01
C GLU A 356 2.99 14.39 -4.42
N GLU A 357 3.44 15.17 -3.44
CA GLU A 357 2.67 16.25 -2.84
C GLU A 357 2.44 17.41 -3.81
N GLU A 358 3.45 17.78 -4.60
CA GLU A 358 3.33 18.76 -5.67
C GLU A 358 2.33 18.29 -6.73
N ASN A 359 2.40 17.02 -7.14
CA ASN A 359 1.51 16.46 -8.14
C ASN A 359 0.05 16.37 -7.64
N ARG A 360 -0.16 16.03 -6.37
CA ARG A 360 -1.49 16.14 -5.71
C ARG A 360 -2.01 17.57 -5.74
N THR A 361 -1.17 18.54 -5.39
CA THR A 361 -1.53 19.96 -5.41
C THR A 361 -1.90 20.43 -6.82
N LEU A 362 -1.12 20.06 -7.83
CA LEU A 362 -1.40 20.38 -9.23
C LEU A 362 -2.69 19.72 -9.72
N SER A 363 -2.95 18.48 -9.34
CA SER A 363 -4.18 17.77 -9.68
C SER A 363 -5.43 18.45 -9.11
N LEU A 364 -5.36 18.94 -7.86
CA LEU A 364 -6.45 19.71 -7.24
C LEU A 364 -6.67 21.05 -7.95
N ARG A 365 -5.61 21.77 -8.29
CA ARG A 365 -5.71 23.03 -9.05
C ARG A 365 -6.30 22.82 -10.43
N PHE A 366 -5.91 21.74 -11.10
CA PHE A 366 -6.47 21.36 -12.40
C PHE A 366 -7.98 21.08 -12.28
N GLN A 367 -8.40 20.31 -11.28
CA GLN A 367 -9.81 20.02 -11.05
C GLN A 367 -10.63 21.29 -10.76
N ASP A 368 -10.12 22.20 -9.94
CA ASP A 368 -10.83 23.46 -9.66
C ASP A 368 -10.91 24.36 -10.90
N THR A 369 -9.82 24.46 -11.68
CA THR A 369 -9.82 25.21 -12.95
C THR A 369 -10.83 24.60 -13.94
N GLN A 370 -10.90 23.27 -14.01
CA GLN A 370 -11.85 22.56 -14.85
C GLN A 370 -13.30 22.83 -14.42
N ARG A 371 -13.57 22.87 -13.11
CA ARG A 371 -14.89 23.23 -12.56
C ARG A 371 -15.26 24.67 -12.92
N GLN A 372 -14.36 25.62 -12.72
CA GLN A 372 -14.58 27.03 -13.08
C GLN A 372 -14.88 27.20 -14.59
N LEU A 373 -14.18 26.44 -15.44
CA LEU A 373 -14.41 26.45 -16.88
C LEU A 373 -15.79 25.88 -17.24
N GLN A 374 -16.23 24.80 -16.59
CA GLN A 374 -17.57 24.25 -16.78
C GLN A 374 -18.66 25.24 -16.32
N GLU A 375 -18.47 25.88 -15.17
CA GLU A 375 -19.38 26.91 -14.66
C GLU A 375 -19.47 28.08 -15.66
N SER A 376 -18.34 28.59 -16.16
CA SER A 376 -18.32 29.67 -17.17
C SER A 376 -19.02 29.27 -18.47
N ARG A 377 -18.82 28.03 -18.95
CA ARG A 377 -19.53 27.51 -20.12
C ARG A 377 -21.04 27.44 -19.88
N SER A 378 -21.47 26.87 -18.75
CA SER A 378 -22.89 26.78 -18.41
C SER A 378 -23.58 28.15 -18.30
N SER A 379 -22.86 29.15 -17.76
CA SER A 379 -23.31 30.54 -17.69
C SER A 379 -23.45 31.17 -19.07
N ARG A 380 -22.48 30.97 -19.97
CA ARG A 380 -22.57 31.44 -21.36
C ARG A 380 -23.72 30.78 -22.12
N ASP A 381 -23.93 29.49 -21.91
CA ASP A 381 -25.05 28.77 -22.54
C ASP A 381 -26.39 29.31 -22.04
N GLN A 382 -26.48 29.66 -20.75
CA GLN A 382 -27.67 30.28 -20.17
C GLN A 382 -27.92 31.68 -20.75
N GLU A 383 -26.89 32.52 -20.82
CA GLU A 383 -26.97 33.85 -21.43
C GLU A 383 -27.40 33.77 -22.90
N THR A 384 -26.87 32.79 -23.64
CA THR A 384 -27.25 32.54 -25.04
C THR A 384 -28.72 32.15 -25.16
N ARG A 385 -29.23 31.29 -24.25
CA ARG A 385 -30.67 30.94 -24.22
C ARG A 385 -31.55 32.14 -23.92
N ASP A 386 -31.13 33.00 -23.01
CA ASP A 386 -31.89 34.20 -22.64
C ASP A 386 -31.91 35.22 -23.78
N LEU A 387 -30.79 35.38 -24.51
CA LEU A 387 -30.73 36.18 -25.74
C LEU A 387 -31.67 35.65 -26.84
N LEU A 388 -31.70 34.33 -27.06
CA LEU A 388 -32.61 33.71 -28.03
C LEU A 388 -34.09 33.95 -27.67
N ARG A 389 -34.44 33.85 -26.38
CA ARG A 389 -35.79 34.19 -25.91
C ARG A 389 -36.15 35.65 -26.14
N LEU A 390 -35.21 36.55 -25.88
CA LEU A 390 -35.42 37.98 -26.14
C LEU A 390 -35.60 38.25 -27.63
N GLN A 391 -34.80 37.61 -28.48
CA GLN A 391 -34.92 37.67 -29.94
C GLN A 391 -36.30 37.18 -30.41
N GLU A 392 -36.78 36.05 -29.88
CA GLU A 392 -38.11 35.51 -30.20
C GLU A 392 -39.23 36.48 -29.78
N SER A 393 -39.13 37.06 -28.58
CA SER A 393 -40.08 38.07 -28.09
C SER A 393 -40.08 39.33 -28.95
N LEU A 394 -38.91 39.83 -29.37
CA LEU A 394 -38.78 40.96 -30.29
C LEU A 394 -39.41 40.64 -31.64
N GLY A 395 -39.16 39.44 -32.16
CA GLY A 395 -39.79 38.94 -33.39
C GLY A 395 -41.31 38.98 -33.32
N SER A 396 -41.90 38.45 -32.24
CA SER A 396 -43.35 38.50 -32.01
C SER A 396 -43.89 39.93 -31.99
N LYS A 397 -43.20 40.85 -31.30
CA LYS A 397 -43.61 42.26 -31.21
C LYS A 397 -43.53 42.98 -32.55
N ILE A 398 -42.52 42.66 -33.37
CA ILE A 398 -42.42 43.18 -34.74
C ILE A 398 -43.61 42.70 -35.58
N THR A 399 -43.97 41.41 -35.49
CA THR A 399 -45.14 40.87 -36.20
C THR A 399 -46.43 41.56 -35.78
N GLU A 400 -46.68 41.74 -34.48
CA GLU A 400 -47.83 42.49 -33.97
C GLU A 400 -47.87 43.93 -34.52
N LEU A 401 -46.72 44.62 -34.58
CA LEU A 401 -46.62 45.96 -35.15
C LEU A 401 -46.94 45.97 -36.66
N TYR A 402 -46.47 44.98 -37.42
CA TYR A 402 -46.83 44.83 -38.83
C TYR A 402 -48.33 44.60 -39.01
N GLU A 403 -48.95 43.74 -38.21
CA GLU A 403 -50.40 43.50 -38.24
C GLU A 403 -51.17 44.78 -37.94
N THR A 404 -50.80 45.52 -36.89
CA THR A 404 -51.46 46.79 -36.57
C THR A 404 -51.29 47.81 -37.70
N HIS A 405 -50.11 47.90 -38.32
CA HIS A 405 -49.90 48.75 -39.49
C HIS A 405 -50.84 48.38 -40.66
N GLU A 406 -50.94 47.10 -41.01
CA GLU A 406 -51.85 46.61 -42.06
C GLU A 406 -53.31 46.96 -41.74
N THR A 407 -53.74 46.84 -40.47
CA THR A 407 -55.09 47.25 -40.07
C THR A 407 -55.32 48.75 -40.29
N ILE A 408 -54.35 49.62 -39.97
CA ILE A 408 -54.43 51.07 -40.19
C ILE A 408 -54.52 51.39 -41.69
N VAL A 409 -53.68 50.75 -42.52
CA VAL A 409 -53.74 50.93 -43.98
C VAL A 409 -55.10 50.50 -44.53
N ALA A 410 -55.63 49.38 -44.06
CA ALA A 410 -56.94 48.88 -44.47
C ALA A 410 -58.10 49.78 -44.04
N THR A 411 -58.02 50.44 -42.87
CA THR A 411 -59.02 51.44 -42.45
C THR A 411 -58.93 52.72 -43.27
N MET A 412 -57.72 53.26 -43.51
CA MET A 412 -57.54 54.46 -44.35
C MET A 412 -58.06 54.26 -45.78
N ARG A 413 -57.83 53.07 -46.37
CA ARG A 413 -58.38 52.72 -47.69
C ARG A 413 -59.90 52.67 -47.70
N ARG A 414 -60.53 52.20 -46.61
CA ARG A 414 -61.99 52.20 -46.46
C ARG A 414 -62.54 53.61 -46.35
N GLU A 415 -61.90 54.48 -45.56
CA GLU A 415 -62.30 55.89 -45.43
C GLU A 415 -62.09 56.68 -46.73
N SER A 416 -61.04 56.41 -47.49
CA SER A 416 -60.78 57.10 -48.78
C SER A 416 -61.76 56.72 -49.89
N ASN A 417 -62.45 55.58 -49.76
CA ASN A 417 -63.42 55.06 -50.73
C ASN A 417 -64.88 55.34 -50.33
N SER A 418 -65.10 55.97 -49.17
CA SER A 418 -66.41 56.37 -48.66
C SER A 418 -66.58 57.88 -48.76
#